data_AF-A0A965QED9-F1
#
_entry.id   AF-A0A965QED9-F1
#
_cell.length_a   1.000
_cell.length_b   1.000
_cell.length_c   1.000
_cell.angle_alpha   90.00
_cell.angle_beta   90.00
_cell.angle_gamma   90.00
#
_symmetry.space_group_name_H-M   'P 1'
#
loop_
_entity.id
_entity.type
_entity.pdbx_description
1 polymer ?
#
loop_
_entity_poly.entity_id
_entity_poly.type
_entity_poly.pdbx_seq_one_letter_code
_entity_poly.pdbx_strand_id
1 'polypeptide(L)'
;MEAILDYYEINTNDIWAFEAFQYLINKRSDDQTYHLKNILEQQILKTRREQIQLNKTITIEPFVTVADYDNNTKKEYWVRHVNEICEAKSLHDQVNLGYFNVLDNGLDSFFSLKEEITIDRENDDFDLWFVLKLGQYKDGLKYLNEFLKYQFEESFQSNIENYKSFLHILMKQYKNEFLNDDLIELTNEWLSMNTVKIDDHETIEKKRTLSGQISTFYLKKVEEKPLFIDKGDGFHGLYSILKLLRDQLFVKKETEFKAFSKIFKGKALDPKEKIIWIGTLVELKWFVEMIIEKNICVEIIGVDKWIIAQNCFLYLKKGKSIEEIKNFKSISEARGKVTKRKEILNRIIVQLYNICNATPTDQENKEN
;
A
#
# COMPACT_ATOMS: atom_id res chain seq x y z
N MET A 1 -4.65 -4.40 -29.94
CA MET A 1 -5.10 -4.76 -28.58
C MET A 1 -5.49 -3.47 -27.89
N GLU A 2 -6.68 -3.41 -27.31
CA GLU A 2 -7.11 -2.24 -26.52
C GLU A 2 -6.51 -2.34 -25.12
N ALA A 3 -6.20 -1.19 -24.50
CA ALA A 3 -5.75 -1.16 -23.12
C ALA A 3 -6.88 -1.55 -22.16
N ILE A 4 -6.55 -2.23 -21.06
CA ILE A 4 -7.51 -2.53 -19.99
C ILE A 4 -7.54 -1.34 -19.04
N LEU A 5 -8.55 -0.47 -19.18
CA LEU A 5 -8.59 0.83 -18.50
C LEU A 5 -9.36 0.85 -17.17
N ASP A 6 -10.18 -0.17 -16.91
CA ASP A 6 -10.97 -0.34 -15.68
C ASP A 6 -10.28 -1.18 -14.61
N TYR A 7 -9.11 -1.75 -14.93
CA TYR A 7 -8.20 -2.39 -13.99
C TYR A 7 -7.03 -1.44 -13.65
N TYR A 8 -7.02 -0.95 -12.41
CA TYR A 8 -6.16 0.16 -11.99
C TYR A 8 -4.84 -0.28 -11.35
N GLU A 9 -4.68 -1.57 -11.06
CA GLU A 9 -3.39 -2.14 -10.64
C GLU A 9 -2.39 -2.08 -11.80
N ILE A 10 -1.13 -1.89 -11.46
CA ILE A 10 -0.04 -1.91 -12.42
C ILE A 10 0.36 -3.38 -12.59
N ASN A 11 -0.03 -3.98 -13.72
CA ASN A 11 0.22 -5.40 -13.98
C ASN A 11 1.04 -5.58 -15.26
N THR A 12 2.10 -6.40 -15.16
CA THR A 12 3.04 -6.64 -16.26
C THR A 12 2.39 -7.24 -17.49
N ASN A 13 1.42 -8.13 -17.35
CA ASN A 13 0.77 -8.81 -18.47
C ASN A 13 -0.01 -7.81 -19.34
N ASP A 14 -0.84 -6.97 -18.71
CA ASP A 14 -1.61 -5.94 -19.41
C ASP A 14 -0.70 -4.89 -20.07
N ILE A 15 0.32 -4.42 -19.34
CA ILE A 15 1.28 -3.44 -19.87
C ILE A 15 2.02 -4.01 -21.07
N TRP A 16 2.60 -5.22 -20.94
CA TRP A 16 3.33 -5.85 -22.02
C TRP A 16 2.46 -6.12 -23.24
N ALA A 17 1.25 -6.64 -23.03
CA ALA A 17 0.34 -6.97 -24.12
C ALA A 17 -0.02 -5.72 -24.96
N PHE A 18 -0.23 -4.58 -24.30
CA PHE A 18 -0.44 -3.30 -24.97
C PHE A 18 0.83 -2.81 -25.69
N GLU A 19 1.97 -2.75 -24.99
CA GLU A 19 3.20 -2.16 -25.53
C GLU A 19 3.80 -3.00 -26.67
N ALA A 20 3.77 -4.32 -26.56
CA ALA A 20 4.12 -5.23 -27.65
C ALA A 20 3.23 -5.00 -28.87
N PHE A 21 1.92 -4.84 -28.68
CA PHE A 21 1.01 -4.53 -29.78
C PHE A 21 1.35 -3.18 -30.43
N GLN A 22 1.60 -2.13 -29.65
CA GLN A 22 1.99 -0.80 -30.18
C GLN A 22 3.28 -0.89 -30.99
N TYR A 23 4.25 -1.69 -30.53
CA TYR A 23 5.49 -1.95 -31.27
C TYR A 23 5.25 -2.67 -32.59
N LEU A 24 4.48 -3.75 -32.60
CA LEU A 24 4.16 -4.53 -33.82
C LEU A 24 3.41 -3.69 -34.89
N ILE A 25 2.76 -2.60 -34.50
CA ILE A 25 2.14 -1.63 -35.42
C ILE A 25 2.99 -0.37 -35.66
N ASN A 26 4.28 -0.41 -35.33
CA ASN A 26 5.28 0.65 -35.54
C ASN A 26 4.98 1.97 -34.82
N LYS A 27 4.33 1.91 -33.65
CA LYS A 27 4.10 3.07 -32.78
C LYS A 27 5.07 3.17 -31.60
N ARG A 28 5.96 2.20 -31.45
CA ARG A 28 7.09 2.21 -30.49
C ARG A 28 8.39 1.95 -31.23
N SER A 29 9.48 2.48 -30.68
CA SER A 29 10.83 2.26 -31.21
C SER A 29 11.44 0.96 -30.68
N ASP A 30 12.38 0.41 -31.46
CA ASP A 30 13.16 -0.78 -31.07
C ASP A 30 13.85 -0.57 -29.71
N ASP A 31 14.48 0.58 -29.50
CA ASP A 31 15.21 0.87 -28.25
C ASP A 31 14.28 0.82 -27.02
N GLN A 32 13.10 1.42 -27.10
CA GLN A 32 12.11 1.42 -26.03
C GLN A 32 11.58 0.00 -25.75
N THR A 33 11.20 -0.72 -26.81
CA THR A 33 10.63 -2.06 -26.67
C THR A 33 11.68 -3.06 -26.19
N TYR A 34 12.92 -2.95 -26.65
CA TYR A 34 14.04 -3.76 -26.17
C TYR A 34 14.29 -3.53 -24.68
N HIS A 35 14.32 -2.26 -24.26
CA HIS A 35 14.52 -1.91 -22.86
C HIS A 35 13.39 -2.46 -21.98
N LEU A 36 12.12 -2.28 -22.38
CA LEU A 36 10.96 -2.80 -21.67
C LEU A 36 10.98 -4.34 -21.58
N LYS A 37 11.27 -5.03 -22.69
CA LYS A 37 11.38 -6.48 -22.73
C LYS A 37 12.41 -6.97 -21.71
N ASN A 38 13.59 -6.36 -21.67
CA ASN A 38 14.63 -6.73 -20.71
C ASN A 38 14.19 -6.52 -19.26
N ILE A 39 13.56 -5.39 -18.94
CA ILE A 39 13.05 -5.12 -17.59
C ILE A 39 12.00 -6.16 -17.19
N LEU A 40 11.08 -6.50 -18.10
CA LEU A 40 10.06 -7.52 -17.86
C LEU A 40 10.68 -8.90 -17.61
N GLU A 41 11.65 -9.33 -18.43
CA GLU A 41 12.34 -10.61 -18.23
C GLU A 41 13.04 -10.68 -16.87
N GLN A 42 13.73 -9.60 -16.48
CA GLN A 42 14.35 -9.53 -15.15
C GLN A 42 13.32 -9.56 -14.03
N GLN A 43 12.19 -8.87 -14.19
CA GLN A 43 11.11 -8.84 -13.20
C GLN A 43 10.51 -10.24 -12.99
N ILE A 44 10.25 -10.98 -14.07
CA ILE A 44 9.74 -12.36 -14.04
C ILE A 44 10.69 -13.25 -13.23
N LEU A 45 12.00 -13.18 -13.53
CA LEU A 45 13.00 -13.99 -12.85
C LEU A 45 13.20 -13.57 -11.39
N LYS A 46 13.17 -12.27 -11.09
CA LYS A 46 13.25 -11.74 -9.72
C LYS A 46 12.09 -12.25 -8.88
N THR A 47 10.86 -12.08 -9.35
CA THR A 47 9.66 -12.54 -8.62
C THR A 47 9.67 -14.05 -8.41
N ARG A 48 10.04 -14.84 -9.41
CA ARG A 48 10.16 -16.30 -9.27
C ARG A 48 11.21 -16.69 -8.21
N ARG A 49 12.40 -16.09 -8.24
CA ARG A 49 13.46 -16.36 -7.27
C ARG A 49 13.02 -16.01 -5.85
N GLU A 50 12.35 -14.88 -5.66
CA GLU A 50 11.80 -14.48 -4.37
C GLU A 50 10.74 -15.47 -3.87
N GLN A 51 9.87 -15.97 -4.76
CA GLN A 51 8.87 -16.99 -4.41
C GLN A 51 9.54 -18.28 -3.90
N ILE A 52 10.58 -18.75 -4.60
CA ILE A 52 11.35 -19.94 -4.22
C ILE A 52 12.08 -19.70 -2.88
N GLN A 53 12.83 -18.60 -2.76
CA GLN A 53 13.66 -18.31 -1.58
C GLN A 53 12.81 -18.12 -0.31
N LEU A 54 11.65 -17.48 -0.43
CA LEU A 54 10.75 -17.22 0.69
C LEU A 54 9.74 -18.35 0.92
N ASN A 55 9.83 -19.45 0.17
CA ASN A 55 8.89 -20.57 0.21
C ASN A 55 7.42 -20.12 0.10
N LYS A 56 7.17 -19.13 -0.77
CA LYS A 56 5.82 -18.63 -1.10
C LYS A 56 5.21 -19.53 -2.18
N THR A 57 3.90 -19.41 -2.39
CA THR A 57 3.23 -20.02 -3.54
C THR A 57 3.92 -19.57 -4.83
N ILE A 58 4.36 -20.55 -5.63
CA ILE A 58 4.95 -20.31 -6.94
C ILE A 58 3.82 -20.02 -7.92
N THR A 59 3.82 -18.83 -8.51
CA THR A 59 2.83 -18.44 -9.53
C THR A 59 3.46 -18.26 -10.91
N ILE A 60 4.79 -18.09 -10.97
CA ILE A 60 5.55 -17.97 -12.20
C ILE A 60 6.32 -19.26 -12.40
N GLU A 61 5.95 -20.05 -13.39
CA GLU A 61 6.60 -21.31 -13.74
C GLU A 61 7.04 -21.34 -15.20
N PRO A 62 8.21 -21.95 -15.50
CA PRO A 62 8.57 -22.18 -16.88
C PRO A 62 7.57 -23.15 -17.49
N PHE A 63 7.07 -22.83 -18.67
CA PHE A 63 6.08 -23.69 -19.33
C PHE A 63 6.71 -24.93 -19.96
N VAL A 64 8.03 -24.89 -20.23
CA VAL A 64 8.86 -26.03 -20.59
C VAL A 64 10.31 -25.82 -20.14
N THR A 65 10.96 -26.91 -19.75
CA THR A 65 12.36 -26.95 -19.28
C THR A 65 13.16 -28.03 -20.01
N VAL A 66 14.49 -27.95 -19.96
CA VAL A 66 15.36 -28.99 -20.54
C VAL A 66 15.16 -30.34 -19.85
N ALA A 67 14.79 -30.33 -18.56
CA ALA A 67 14.42 -31.55 -17.85
C ALA A 67 13.19 -32.25 -18.46
N ASP A 68 12.24 -31.50 -19.03
CA ASP A 68 11.10 -32.09 -19.74
C ASP A 68 11.52 -32.78 -21.06
N TYR A 69 12.58 -32.29 -21.69
CA TYR A 69 13.20 -32.92 -22.85
C TYR A 69 13.92 -34.22 -22.45
N ASP A 70 14.77 -34.15 -21.41
CA ASP A 70 15.56 -35.29 -20.93
C ASP A 70 14.69 -36.43 -20.39
N ASN A 71 13.62 -36.08 -19.67
CA ASN A 71 12.65 -37.05 -19.14
C ASN A 71 11.60 -37.49 -20.19
N ASN A 72 11.69 -36.99 -21.42
CA ASN A 72 10.79 -37.31 -22.53
C ASN A 72 9.30 -36.99 -22.24
N THR A 73 9.02 -36.02 -21.36
CA THR A 73 7.64 -35.61 -21.00
C THR A 73 7.08 -34.56 -21.95
N LYS A 74 7.93 -33.66 -22.48
CA LYS A 74 7.55 -32.61 -23.46
C LYS A 74 8.60 -32.42 -24.57
N LYS A 75 9.24 -33.51 -25.02
CA LYS A 75 10.37 -33.48 -25.97
C LYS A 75 10.10 -32.68 -27.26
N GLU A 76 9.03 -33.01 -27.99
CA GLU A 76 8.68 -32.31 -29.23
C GLU A 76 8.37 -30.84 -29.01
N TYR A 77 7.70 -30.55 -27.89
CA TYR A 77 7.34 -29.20 -27.48
C TYR A 77 8.59 -28.36 -27.20
N TRP A 78 9.58 -28.90 -26.48
CA TRP A 78 10.87 -28.25 -26.28
C TRP A 78 11.60 -27.94 -27.59
N VAL A 79 11.74 -28.95 -28.47
CA VAL A 79 12.43 -28.80 -29.76
C VAL A 79 11.79 -27.71 -30.61
N ARG A 80 10.46 -27.61 -30.62
CA ARG A 80 9.74 -26.57 -31.34
C ARG A 80 10.14 -25.16 -30.87
N HIS A 81 10.14 -24.89 -29.56
CA HIS A 81 10.44 -23.55 -29.03
C HIS A 81 11.91 -23.17 -29.18
N VAL A 82 12.83 -24.15 -29.12
CA VAL A 82 14.24 -23.93 -29.45
C VAL A 82 14.39 -23.49 -30.91
N ASN A 83 13.71 -24.17 -31.85
CA ASN A 83 13.74 -23.81 -33.26
C ASN A 83 13.15 -22.42 -33.50
N GLU A 84 11.99 -22.12 -32.89
CA GLU A 84 11.34 -20.81 -32.99
C GLU A 84 12.25 -19.66 -32.51
N ILE A 85 12.98 -19.84 -31.39
CA ILE A 85 13.97 -18.86 -30.92
C ILE A 85 15.16 -18.74 -31.88
N CYS A 86 15.66 -19.86 -32.41
CA CYS A 86 16.76 -19.85 -33.37
C CYS A 86 16.39 -19.16 -34.69
N GLU A 87 15.12 -19.22 -35.08
CA GLU A 87 14.58 -18.57 -36.28
C GLU A 87 14.29 -17.07 -36.07
N ALA A 88 13.96 -16.64 -34.86
CA ALA A 88 13.70 -15.23 -34.53
C ALA A 88 14.98 -14.37 -34.60
N LYS A 89 15.19 -13.67 -35.74
CA LYS A 89 16.41 -12.87 -35.99
C LYS A 89 16.29 -11.41 -35.58
N SER A 90 15.07 -10.90 -35.47
CA SER A 90 14.81 -9.49 -35.13
C SER A 90 14.08 -9.35 -33.78
N LEU A 91 14.12 -8.15 -33.21
CA LEU A 91 13.30 -7.82 -32.04
C LEU A 91 11.81 -7.99 -32.34
N HIS A 92 11.38 -7.68 -33.56
CA HIS A 92 10.01 -7.91 -34.01
C HIS A 92 9.62 -9.39 -33.92
N ASP A 93 10.47 -10.30 -34.38
CA ASP A 93 10.21 -11.74 -34.28
C ASP A 93 10.15 -12.17 -32.81
N GLN A 94 11.09 -11.71 -31.98
CA GLN A 94 11.15 -12.04 -30.55
C GLN A 94 9.92 -11.55 -29.79
N VAL A 95 9.45 -10.33 -30.06
CA VAL A 95 8.21 -9.80 -29.47
C VAL A 95 7.01 -10.63 -29.91
N ASN A 96 6.97 -11.04 -31.18
CA ASN A 96 5.89 -11.85 -31.73
C ASN A 96 5.85 -13.28 -31.14
N LEU A 97 7.00 -13.85 -30.73
CA LEU A 97 7.04 -15.12 -30.00
C LEU A 97 6.32 -15.02 -28.64
N GLY A 98 6.51 -13.92 -27.91
CA GLY A 98 5.84 -13.67 -26.63
C GLY A 98 6.38 -14.48 -25.44
N TYR A 99 7.56 -15.08 -25.57
CA TYR A 99 8.27 -15.80 -24.51
C TYR A 99 9.79 -15.67 -24.70
N PHE A 100 10.57 -16.08 -23.71
CA PHE A 100 12.03 -16.06 -23.74
C PHE A 100 12.62 -17.32 -23.09
N ASN A 101 13.86 -17.66 -23.46
CA ASN A 101 14.62 -18.74 -22.82
C ASN A 101 15.73 -18.17 -21.94
N VAL A 102 15.96 -18.80 -20.79
CA VAL A 102 17.02 -18.42 -19.86
C VAL A 102 17.42 -19.60 -19.00
N LEU A 103 18.65 -19.57 -18.50
CA LEU A 103 19.11 -20.50 -17.48
C LEU A 103 18.53 -20.12 -16.11
N ASP A 104 17.52 -20.85 -15.64
CA ASP A 104 16.92 -20.69 -14.32
C ASP A 104 17.36 -21.83 -13.39
N ASN A 105 18.02 -21.49 -12.29
CA ASN A 105 18.56 -22.46 -11.32
C ASN A 105 19.39 -23.60 -11.95
N GLY A 106 20.14 -23.28 -13.02
CA GLY A 106 20.99 -24.24 -13.73
C GLY A 106 20.26 -25.09 -14.78
N LEU A 107 18.98 -24.81 -15.06
CA LEU A 107 18.18 -25.48 -16.07
C LEU A 107 17.72 -24.49 -17.15
N ASP A 108 17.97 -24.81 -18.42
CA ASP A 108 17.39 -24.04 -19.51
C ASP A 108 15.87 -24.14 -19.45
N SER A 109 15.24 -22.98 -19.36
CA SER A 109 13.83 -22.83 -19.02
C SER A 109 13.20 -21.74 -19.89
N PHE A 110 11.98 -21.98 -20.35
CA PHE A 110 11.22 -21.02 -21.15
C PHE A 110 10.10 -20.39 -20.30
N PHE A 111 10.04 -19.07 -20.31
CA PHE A 111 9.05 -18.28 -19.58
C PHE A 111 8.20 -17.46 -20.53
N SER A 112 6.91 -17.35 -20.21
CA SER A 112 6.01 -16.46 -20.94
C SER A 112 6.36 -15.01 -20.66
N LEU A 113 6.15 -14.09 -21.61
CA LEU A 113 6.15 -12.65 -21.32
C LEU A 113 4.77 -12.15 -20.86
N LYS A 114 3.78 -13.06 -20.75
CA LYS A 114 2.41 -12.78 -20.29
C LYS A 114 2.19 -13.13 -18.82
N GLU A 115 3.27 -13.21 -18.03
CA GLU A 115 3.18 -13.48 -16.59
C GLU A 115 2.48 -12.31 -15.88
N GLU A 116 1.57 -12.65 -14.97
CA GLU A 116 0.79 -11.68 -14.21
C GLU A 116 1.53 -11.31 -12.91
N ILE A 117 2.19 -10.15 -12.93
CA ILE A 117 2.91 -9.61 -11.78
C ILE A 117 2.33 -8.24 -11.47
N THR A 118 1.72 -8.10 -10.29
CA THR A 118 1.30 -6.80 -9.77
C THR A 118 2.52 -6.06 -9.23
N ILE A 119 2.74 -4.86 -9.74
CA ILE A 119 3.86 -3.98 -9.38
C ILE A 119 3.38 -2.97 -8.33
N ASP A 120 4.09 -2.91 -7.21
CA ASP A 120 3.87 -1.94 -6.13
C ASP A 120 5.06 -0.98 -5.97
N ARG A 121 4.95 -0.04 -5.03
CA ARG A 121 5.98 0.99 -4.77
C ARG A 121 7.31 0.46 -4.29
N GLU A 122 7.38 -0.79 -3.83
CA GLU A 122 8.62 -1.41 -3.38
C GLU A 122 9.44 -1.95 -4.57
N ASN A 123 8.84 -1.99 -5.77
CA ASN A 123 9.54 -2.35 -6.99
C ASN A 123 10.54 -1.26 -7.41
N ASP A 124 11.77 -1.68 -7.75
CA ASP A 124 12.86 -0.78 -8.14
C ASP A 124 12.54 0.03 -9.41
N ASP A 125 11.76 -0.54 -10.32
CA ASP A 125 11.35 0.07 -11.60
C ASP A 125 9.91 0.60 -11.57
N PHE A 126 9.34 0.84 -10.36
CA PHE A 126 7.95 1.29 -10.21
C PHE A 126 7.62 2.50 -11.08
N ASP A 127 8.52 3.49 -11.14
CA ASP A 127 8.33 4.73 -11.89
C ASP A 127 8.08 4.45 -13.40
N LEU A 128 8.81 3.49 -13.96
CA LEU A 128 8.65 3.09 -15.35
C LEU A 128 7.32 2.35 -15.56
N TRP A 129 7.02 1.36 -14.71
CA TRP A 129 5.77 0.61 -14.83
C TRP A 129 4.55 1.52 -14.66
N PHE A 130 4.63 2.47 -13.74
CA PHE A 130 3.60 3.49 -13.54
C PHE A 130 3.40 4.32 -14.80
N VAL A 131 4.48 4.83 -15.41
CA VAL A 131 4.34 5.70 -16.60
C VAL A 131 3.81 4.95 -17.81
N LEU A 132 4.20 3.69 -17.99
CA LEU A 132 3.67 2.85 -19.06
C LEU A 132 2.17 2.64 -18.89
N LYS A 133 1.73 2.28 -17.67
CA LYS A 133 0.30 2.14 -17.37
C LYS A 133 -0.46 3.45 -17.55
N LEU A 134 0.11 4.56 -17.06
CA LEU A 134 -0.46 5.90 -17.22
C LEU A 134 -0.63 6.26 -18.70
N GLY A 135 0.38 5.98 -19.53
CA GLY A 135 0.36 6.27 -20.98
C GLY A 135 -0.77 5.56 -21.74
N GLN A 136 -1.25 4.41 -21.25
CA GLN A 136 -2.37 3.69 -21.86
C GLN A 136 -3.69 4.47 -21.82
N TYR A 137 -3.85 5.38 -20.85
CA TYR A 137 -5.06 6.19 -20.71
C TYR A 137 -5.22 7.26 -21.79
N LYS A 138 -4.24 7.44 -22.68
CA LYS A 138 -4.33 8.35 -23.83
C LYS A 138 -5.61 8.14 -24.65
N ASP A 139 -5.98 6.89 -24.89
CA ASP A 139 -7.15 6.54 -25.70
C ASP A 139 -8.45 6.42 -24.87
N GLY A 140 -8.37 6.65 -23.54
CA GLY A 140 -9.52 6.54 -22.63
C GLY A 140 -9.39 7.42 -21.39
N LEU A 141 -9.17 8.71 -21.62
CA LEU A 141 -8.99 9.75 -20.60
C LEU A 141 -10.11 9.79 -19.55
N LYS A 142 -11.33 9.32 -19.89
CA LYS A 142 -12.46 9.25 -18.95
C LYS A 142 -12.22 8.33 -17.76
N TYR A 143 -11.27 7.39 -17.84
CA TYR A 143 -10.90 6.47 -16.75
C TYR A 143 -9.65 6.92 -15.98
N LEU A 144 -9.00 8.01 -16.42
CA LEU A 144 -7.75 8.50 -15.85
C LEU A 144 -7.93 8.92 -14.39
N ASN A 145 -9.08 9.53 -14.06
CA ASN A 145 -9.37 10.00 -12.71
C ASN A 145 -9.41 8.84 -11.71
N GLU A 146 -10.07 7.74 -12.08
CA GLU A 146 -10.18 6.53 -11.26
C GLU A 146 -8.81 5.88 -11.06
N PHE A 147 -7.99 5.82 -12.11
CA PHE A 147 -6.62 5.33 -12.02
C PHE A 147 -5.76 6.17 -11.07
N LEU A 148 -5.75 7.50 -11.26
CA LEU A 148 -4.96 8.42 -10.43
C LEU A 148 -5.41 8.36 -8.97
N LYS A 149 -6.72 8.29 -8.73
CA LYS A 149 -7.29 8.13 -7.39
C LYS A 149 -6.90 6.80 -6.76
N TYR A 150 -7.03 5.70 -7.50
CA TYR A 150 -6.65 4.38 -7.01
C TYR A 150 -5.17 4.33 -6.62
N GLN A 151 -4.29 4.83 -7.49
CA GLN A 151 -2.85 4.87 -7.23
C GLN A 151 -2.50 5.79 -6.06
N PHE A 152 -3.17 6.94 -5.94
CA PHE A 152 -3.05 7.81 -4.79
C PHE A 152 -3.39 7.09 -3.47
N GLU A 153 -4.51 6.37 -3.43
CA GLU A 153 -5.01 5.67 -2.25
C GLU A 153 -4.15 4.44 -1.92
N GLU A 154 -3.90 3.56 -2.88
CA GLU A 154 -3.27 2.26 -2.65
C GLU A 154 -1.73 2.33 -2.68
N SER A 155 -1.16 2.90 -3.73
CA SER A 155 0.30 2.93 -3.91
C SER A 155 0.94 4.05 -3.08
N PHE A 156 0.31 5.22 -3.01
CA PHE A 156 0.85 6.37 -2.28
C PHE A 156 0.24 6.56 -0.89
N GLN A 157 -0.64 5.66 -0.46
CA GLN A 157 -1.21 5.66 0.90
C GLN A 157 -1.85 7.01 1.26
N SER A 158 -2.52 7.63 0.29
CA SER A 158 -3.14 8.95 0.37
C SER A 158 -2.17 10.10 0.73
N ASN A 159 -0.86 9.94 0.51
CA ASN A 159 0.14 10.98 0.74
C ASN A 159 0.25 11.92 -0.48
N ILE A 160 -0.50 13.03 -0.44
CA ILE A 160 -0.64 13.94 -1.59
C ILE A 160 0.66 14.67 -1.94
N GLU A 161 1.49 14.99 -0.95
CA GLU A 161 2.76 15.67 -1.19
C GLU A 161 3.75 14.76 -1.91
N ASN A 162 3.85 13.50 -1.47
CA ASN A 162 4.68 12.49 -2.14
C ASN A 162 4.13 12.20 -3.54
N TYR A 163 2.82 11.98 -3.67
CA TYR A 163 2.21 11.67 -4.95
C TYR A 163 2.35 12.81 -5.97
N LYS A 164 2.17 14.06 -5.53
CA LYS A 164 2.38 15.24 -6.36
C LYS A 164 3.84 15.39 -6.78
N SER A 165 4.78 15.24 -5.85
CA SER A 165 6.22 15.30 -6.15
C SER A 165 6.61 14.21 -7.14
N PHE A 166 6.11 13.00 -6.93
CA PHE A 166 6.31 11.85 -7.80
C PHE A 166 5.79 12.12 -9.21
N LEU A 167 4.51 12.45 -9.35
CA LEU A 167 3.88 12.73 -10.65
C LEU A 167 4.57 13.88 -11.38
N HIS A 168 4.97 14.95 -10.67
CA HIS A 168 5.69 16.07 -11.26
C HIS A 168 7.05 15.68 -11.83
N ILE A 169 7.81 14.86 -11.11
CA ILE A 169 9.11 14.35 -11.59
C ILE A 169 8.88 13.39 -12.77
N LEU A 170 7.94 12.46 -12.62
CA LEU A 170 7.64 11.43 -13.60
C LEU A 170 7.16 12.02 -14.94
N MET A 171 6.28 13.02 -14.90
CA MET A 171 5.86 13.76 -16.09
C MET A 171 7.02 14.46 -16.80
N LYS A 172 7.99 14.99 -16.05
CA LYS A 172 9.16 15.65 -16.65
C LYS A 172 10.13 14.65 -17.26
N GLN A 173 10.38 13.55 -16.56
CA GLN A 173 11.34 12.53 -16.98
C GLN A 173 10.91 11.82 -18.27
N TYR A 174 9.63 11.44 -18.36
CA TYR A 174 9.10 10.63 -19.46
C TYR A 174 8.25 11.42 -20.46
N LYS A 175 8.36 12.76 -20.45
CA LYS A 175 7.67 13.61 -21.40
C LYS A 175 8.07 13.24 -22.82
N ASN A 176 7.09 13.13 -23.72
CA ASN A 176 7.26 12.79 -25.14
C ASN A 176 7.74 11.36 -25.42
N GLU A 177 8.07 10.58 -24.40
CA GLU A 177 8.48 9.18 -24.56
C GLU A 177 7.26 8.26 -24.46
N PHE A 178 6.56 8.33 -23.33
CA PHE A 178 5.37 7.51 -23.05
C PHE A 178 4.11 8.36 -22.82
N LEU A 179 4.27 9.66 -22.53
CA LEU A 179 3.19 10.57 -22.19
C LEU A 179 2.98 11.62 -23.29
N ASN A 180 1.72 11.89 -23.65
CA ASN A 180 1.30 13.01 -24.49
C ASN A 180 0.84 14.21 -23.64
N ASP A 181 0.79 15.39 -24.27
CA ASP A 181 0.46 16.64 -23.58
C ASP A 181 -0.95 16.62 -22.96
N ASP A 182 -1.96 16.05 -23.61
CA ASP A 182 -3.34 15.98 -23.08
C ASP A 182 -3.40 15.24 -21.73
N LEU A 183 -2.62 14.16 -21.60
CA LEU A 183 -2.60 13.32 -20.40
C LEU A 183 -1.84 14.02 -19.27
N ILE A 184 -0.77 14.72 -19.61
CA ILE A 184 -0.03 15.58 -18.67
C ILE A 184 -0.95 16.71 -18.18
N GLU A 185 -1.69 17.36 -19.07
CA GLU A 185 -2.62 18.44 -18.72
C GLU A 185 -3.70 17.94 -17.76
N LEU A 186 -4.42 16.87 -18.12
CA LEU A 186 -5.48 16.31 -17.28
C LEU A 186 -4.98 15.77 -15.93
N THR A 187 -3.78 15.20 -15.89
CA THR A 187 -3.19 14.75 -14.62
C THR A 187 -2.81 15.96 -13.75
N ASN A 188 -2.35 17.06 -14.33
CA ASN A 188 -2.09 18.31 -13.59
C ASN A 188 -3.40 18.97 -13.12
N GLU A 189 -4.45 18.95 -13.94
CA GLU A 189 -5.78 19.37 -13.52
C GLU A 189 -6.26 18.55 -12.33
N TRP A 190 -6.14 17.23 -12.40
CA TRP A 190 -6.47 16.34 -11.29
C TRP A 190 -5.70 16.71 -10.02
N LEU A 191 -4.39 16.95 -10.12
CA LEU A 191 -3.57 17.42 -9.00
C LEU A 191 -4.08 18.76 -8.45
N SER A 192 -4.49 19.69 -9.32
CA SER A 192 -4.99 21.01 -8.92
C SER A 192 -6.37 20.95 -8.24
N MET A 193 -7.25 20.05 -8.67
CA MET A 193 -8.59 19.86 -8.09
C MET A 193 -8.53 19.14 -6.74
N ASN A 194 -7.57 18.22 -6.59
CA ASN A 194 -7.38 17.44 -5.37
C ASN A 194 -6.35 18.06 -4.40
N THR A 195 -5.73 19.18 -4.78
CA THR A 195 -5.06 20.09 -3.85
C THR A 195 -6.06 21.15 -3.40
N VAL A 196 -6.71 20.91 -2.26
CA VAL A 196 -7.51 21.95 -1.60
C VAL A 196 -6.67 23.23 -1.49
N LYS A 197 -7.18 24.33 -2.07
CA LYS A 197 -6.64 25.68 -1.90
C LYS A 197 -6.41 25.92 -0.41
N ILE A 198 -5.14 25.98 -0.03
CA ILE A 198 -4.74 26.70 1.17
C ILE A 198 -4.89 28.15 0.77
N ASP A 199 -5.97 28.80 1.22
CA ASP A 199 -6.06 30.25 1.15
C ASP A 199 -4.79 30.83 1.79
N ASP A 200 -4.07 31.61 0.99
CA ASP A 200 -3.00 32.49 1.41
C ASP A 200 -3.56 33.45 2.46
N HIS A 201 -3.52 33.08 3.75
CA HIS A 201 -3.45 33.96 4.91
C HIS A 201 -3.57 33.11 6.19
N GLU A 202 -2.52 32.38 6.55
CA GLU A 202 -2.20 32.18 7.97
C GLU A 202 -0.73 31.79 8.09
N THR A 203 0.01 32.62 8.82
CA THR A 203 1.44 32.51 9.15
C THR A 203 1.91 31.07 9.34
N ILE A 204 2.93 30.71 8.56
CA ILE A 204 3.65 29.43 8.59
C ILE A 204 4.22 29.20 10.00
N GLU A 205 3.49 28.48 10.86
CA GLU A 205 4.12 27.59 11.82
C GLU A 205 4.35 26.25 11.11
N LYS A 206 5.63 25.93 10.85
CA LYS A 206 6.08 24.68 10.23
C LYS A 206 5.37 23.48 10.86
N LYS A 207 4.44 22.83 10.14
CA LYS A 207 3.89 21.52 10.52
C LYS A 207 5.04 20.51 10.49
N ARG A 208 5.45 20.04 11.68
CA ARG A 208 6.45 19.00 11.83
C ARG A 208 5.91 17.69 11.26
N THR A 209 6.64 17.06 10.36
CA THR A 209 6.37 15.71 9.84
C THR A 209 6.88 14.66 10.83
N LEU A 210 6.15 13.53 10.92
CA LEU A 210 6.52 12.38 11.76
C LEU A 210 7.91 11.85 11.37
N SER A 211 8.74 11.53 12.36
CA SER A 211 10.01 10.83 12.11
C SER A 211 9.76 9.31 12.10
N GLY A 212 9.24 8.78 10.99
CA GLY A 212 9.07 7.33 10.80
C GLY A 212 7.89 6.95 9.90
N GLN A 213 7.74 5.65 9.65
CA GLN A 213 6.68 5.07 8.81
C GLN A 213 5.33 4.88 9.53
N ILE A 214 5.28 5.03 10.87
CA ILE A 214 4.10 4.71 11.68
C ILE A 214 3.16 5.93 11.77
N SER A 215 1.96 5.79 11.19
CA SER A 215 0.96 6.87 11.12
C SER A 215 -0.18 6.74 12.16
N THR A 216 -0.28 5.58 12.83
CA THR A 216 -1.28 5.25 13.88
C THR A 216 -0.61 4.55 15.07
N PHE A 217 -1.34 4.22 16.14
CA PHE A 217 -0.80 3.55 17.34
C PHE A 217 -0.45 2.08 17.09
N TYR A 218 0.58 1.79 16.29
CA TYR A 218 0.95 0.43 15.89
C TYR A 218 1.27 -0.46 17.09
N LEU A 219 0.45 -1.47 17.35
CA LEU A 219 0.66 -2.38 18.49
C LEU A 219 1.86 -3.30 18.23
N LYS A 220 2.74 -3.46 19.22
CA LYS A 220 3.85 -4.43 19.13
C LYS A 220 3.36 -5.84 18.83
N LYS A 221 2.19 -6.20 19.39
CA LYS A 221 1.61 -7.52 19.17
C LYS A 221 1.20 -7.77 17.72
N VAL A 222 0.88 -6.72 16.98
CA VAL A 222 0.54 -6.80 15.55
C VAL A 222 1.80 -6.95 14.71
N GLU A 223 2.90 -6.32 15.12
CA GLU A 223 4.22 -6.56 14.53
C GLU A 223 4.67 -8.02 14.70
N GLU A 224 4.46 -8.60 15.88
CA GLU A 224 4.75 -10.03 16.14
C GLU A 224 3.76 -10.97 15.43
N LYS A 225 2.47 -10.60 15.38
CA LYS A 225 1.37 -11.43 14.88
C LYS A 225 0.39 -10.58 14.06
N PRO A 226 0.58 -10.47 12.72
CA PRO A 226 -0.21 -9.56 11.87
C PRO A 226 -1.74 -9.78 11.92
N LEU A 227 -2.19 -11.01 12.17
CA LEU A 227 -3.61 -11.36 12.26
C LEU A 227 -4.22 -11.15 13.67
N PHE A 228 -3.46 -10.61 14.63
CA PHE A 228 -3.89 -10.45 16.03
C PHE A 228 -5.19 -9.66 16.17
N ILE A 229 -5.34 -8.56 15.43
CA ILE A 229 -6.54 -7.71 15.51
C ILE A 229 -7.75 -8.38 14.85
N ASP A 230 -7.50 -9.20 13.83
CA ASP A 230 -8.55 -9.70 12.95
C ASP A 230 -9.10 -11.08 13.38
N LYS A 231 -8.44 -11.79 14.32
CA LYS A 231 -8.85 -13.13 14.78
C LYS A 231 -8.60 -13.38 16.28
N GLY A 232 -9.36 -14.32 16.84
CA GLY A 232 -9.13 -14.91 18.17
C GLY A 232 -9.21 -13.91 19.32
N ASP A 233 -8.37 -14.11 20.33
CA ASP A 233 -8.37 -13.33 21.57
C ASP A 233 -8.05 -11.84 21.37
N GLY A 234 -7.25 -11.50 20.36
CA GLY A 234 -6.94 -10.10 20.04
C GLY A 234 -8.16 -9.34 19.49
N PHE A 235 -8.94 -9.97 18.60
CA PHE A 235 -10.22 -9.44 18.13
C PHE A 235 -11.19 -9.21 19.31
N HIS A 236 -11.44 -10.26 20.10
CA HIS A 236 -12.40 -10.19 21.22
C HIS A 236 -11.94 -9.18 22.30
N GLY A 237 -10.65 -9.17 22.61
CA GLY A 237 -10.04 -8.23 23.52
C GLY A 237 -10.22 -6.79 23.06
N LEU A 238 -9.82 -6.45 21.83
CA LEU A 238 -9.97 -5.08 21.31
C LEU A 238 -11.43 -4.66 21.17
N TYR A 239 -12.32 -5.60 20.82
CA TYR A 239 -13.75 -5.32 20.77
C TYR A 239 -14.29 -4.97 22.17
N SER A 240 -13.83 -5.67 23.22
CA SER A 240 -14.18 -5.36 24.60
C SER A 240 -13.66 -3.98 25.05
N ILE A 241 -12.45 -3.58 24.62
CA ILE A 241 -11.90 -2.24 24.87
C ILE A 241 -12.75 -1.17 24.22
N LEU A 242 -13.13 -1.36 22.95
CA LEU A 242 -14.01 -0.43 22.25
C LEU A 242 -15.37 -0.30 22.94
N LYS A 243 -15.96 -1.42 23.38
CA LYS A 243 -17.22 -1.41 24.13
C LYS A 243 -17.10 -0.56 25.40
N LEU A 244 -16.03 -0.74 26.18
CA LEU A 244 -15.78 0.06 27.39
C LEU A 244 -15.61 1.55 27.07
N LEU A 245 -14.88 1.90 26.00
CA LEU A 245 -14.72 3.29 25.57
C LEU A 245 -16.06 3.93 25.16
N ARG A 246 -16.96 3.19 24.51
CA ARG A 246 -18.31 3.65 24.15
C ARG A 246 -19.20 3.82 25.39
N ASP A 247 -19.23 2.82 26.26
CA ASP A 247 -20.07 2.80 27.48
C ASP A 247 -19.67 3.94 28.44
N GLN A 248 -18.39 4.29 28.47
CA GLN A 248 -17.85 5.39 29.27
C GLN A 248 -17.85 6.75 28.55
N LEU A 249 -18.43 6.83 27.35
CA LEU A 249 -18.57 8.06 26.54
C LEU A 249 -17.24 8.73 26.18
N PHE A 250 -16.17 7.95 25.97
CA PHE A 250 -14.91 8.48 25.43
C PHE A 250 -14.92 8.56 23.91
N VAL A 251 -15.60 7.62 23.25
CA VAL A 251 -15.78 7.56 21.80
C VAL A 251 -17.26 7.49 21.45
N LYS A 252 -17.61 7.89 20.22
CA LYS A 252 -18.98 7.85 19.73
C LYS A 252 -19.55 6.43 19.72
N LYS A 253 -20.83 6.27 20.12
CA LYS A 253 -21.48 4.95 20.28
C LYS A 253 -21.53 4.16 18.97
N GLU A 254 -21.70 4.88 17.86
CA GLU A 254 -21.74 4.34 16.50
C GLU A 254 -20.35 4.01 15.92
N THR A 255 -19.25 4.27 16.66
CA THR A 255 -17.88 4.04 16.18
C THR A 255 -17.68 2.56 15.89
N GLU A 256 -17.61 2.12 14.64
CA GLU A 256 -17.51 0.70 14.32
C GLU A 256 -16.19 0.06 14.79
N PHE A 257 -16.20 -1.26 15.03
CA PHE A 257 -14.97 -1.97 15.37
C PHE A 257 -13.92 -1.87 14.27
N LYS A 258 -14.33 -1.92 13.00
CA LYS A 258 -13.42 -1.77 11.86
C LYS A 258 -12.64 -0.46 11.93
N ALA A 259 -13.32 0.68 12.15
CA ALA A 259 -12.67 1.98 12.33
C ALA A 259 -11.75 2.01 13.56
N PHE A 260 -12.19 1.46 14.69
CA PHE A 260 -11.37 1.38 15.91
C PHE A 260 -10.10 0.55 15.72
N SER A 261 -10.22 -0.60 15.04
CA SER A 261 -9.11 -1.52 14.80
C SER A 261 -7.98 -0.88 13.99
N LYS A 262 -8.31 0.04 13.08
CA LYS A 262 -7.36 0.69 12.17
C LYS A 262 -6.38 1.61 12.88
N ILE A 263 -6.76 2.20 14.03
CA ILE A 263 -5.84 3.05 14.80
C ILE A 263 -4.66 2.26 15.40
N PHE A 264 -4.68 0.93 15.30
CA PHE A 264 -3.68 0.04 15.87
C PHE A 264 -2.81 -0.69 14.84
N LYS A 265 -2.96 -0.40 13.54
CA LYS A 265 -2.30 -1.12 12.43
C LYS A 265 -1.04 -0.45 11.89
N GLY A 266 -0.67 0.73 12.38
CA GLY A 266 0.49 1.51 11.92
C GLY A 266 0.32 2.25 10.59
N LYS A 267 -0.78 2.01 9.87
CA LYS A 267 -1.12 2.63 8.59
C LYS A 267 -1.82 3.98 8.76
N ALA A 268 -1.77 4.86 7.76
CA ALA A 268 -2.52 6.12 7.74
C ALA A 268 -4.04 5.85 7.68
N LEU A 269 -4.84 6.80 8.16
CA LEU A 269 -6.30 6.72 8.15
C LEU A 269 -6.89 7.77 7.23
N ASP A 270 -7.90 7.37 6.45
CA ASP A 270 -8.74 8.36 5.78
C ASP A 270 -9.52 9.20 6.81
N PRO A 271 -9.86 10.47 6.50
CA PRO A 271 -10.62 11.32 7.40
C PRO A 271 -11.94 10.71 7.90
N LYS A 272 -12.58 9.86 7.08
CA LYS A 272 -13.83 9.15 7.41
C LYS A 272 -13.63 8.01 8.41
N GLU A 273 -12.39 7.54 8.58
CA GLU A 273 -12.03 6.40 9.41
C GLU A 273 -11.50 6.82 10.78
N LYS A 274 -11.21 8.11 10.94
CA LYS A 274 -10.84 8.71 12.23
C LYS A 274 -11.93 8.48 13.26
N ILE A 275 -11.52 8.15 14.48
CA ILE A 275 -12.44 7.94 15.58
C ILE A 275 -12.95 9.29 16.08
N ILE A 276 -14.27 9.43 16.22
CA ILE A 276 -14.86 10.59 16.88
C ILE A 276 -14.70 10.44 18.40
N TRP A 277 -13.74 11.17 18.95
CA TRP A 277 -13.50 11.30 20.38
C TRP A 277 -14.51 12.27 21.00
N ILE A 278 -15.28 11.78 21.97
CA ILE A 278 -16.30 12.53 22.71
C ILE A 278 -15.79 13.02 24.07
N GLY A 279 -14.76 12.37 24.62
CA GLY A 279 -14.09 12.84 25.82
C GLY A 279 -13.45 14.22 25.62
N THR A 280 -12.97 14.83 26.70
CA THR A 280 -12.23 16.10 26.61
C THR A 280 -10.86 15.91 25.94
N LEU A 281 -10.24 16.99 25.45
CA LEU A 281 -8.86 16.94 24.94
C LEU A 281 -7.85 16.51 26.01
N VAL A 282 -8.11 16.83 27.28
CA VAL A 282 -7.29 16.38 28.42
C VAL A 282 -7.40 14.85 28.59
N GLU A 283 -8.58 14.29 28.39
CA GLU A 283 -8.79 12.84 28.43
C GLU A 283 -8.15 12.14 27.23
N LEU A 284 -8.20 12.75 26.04
CA LEU A 284 -7.47 12.25 24.87
C LEU A 284 -5.97 12.25 25.14
N LYS A 285 -5.45 13.34 25.73
CA LYS A 285 -4.06 13.42 26.15
C LYS A 285 -3.68 12.28 27.08
N TRP A 286 -4.47 12.03 28.13
CA TRP A 286 -4.21 10.92 29.06
C TRP A 286 -4.25 9.56 28.39
N PHE A 287 -5.21 9.33 27.49
CA PHE A 287 -5.31 8.08 26.73
C PHE A 287 -4.03 7.81 25.93
N VAL A 288 -3.54 8.83 25.20
CA VAL A 288 -2.30 8.75 24.42
C VAL A 288 -1.09 8.50 25.32
N GLU A 289 -0.92 9.28 26.40
CA GLU A 289 0.18 9.11 27.34
C GLU A 289 0.21 7.69 27.92
N MET A 290 -0.93 7.18 28.37
CA MET A 290 -1.03 5.86 28.98
C MET A 290 -0.70 4.72 28.01
N ILE A 291 -1.08 4.82 26.74
CA ILE A 291 -0.71 3.83 25.72
C ILE A 291 0.81 3.77 25.54
N ILE A 292 1.46 4.94 25.48
CA ILE A 292 2.92 5.04 25.31
C ILE A 292 3.66 4.58 26.58
N GLU A 293 3.24 5.04 27.76
CA GLU A 293 3.85 4.67 29.05
C GLU A 293 3.75 3.17 29.33
N LYS A 294 2.67 2.52 28.89
CA LYS A 294 2.50 1.06 29.01
C LYS A 294 3.27 0.27 27.94
N ASN A 295 3.98 0.95 27.03
CA ASN A 295 4.81 0.31 26.02
C ASN A 295 4.04 -0.69 25.14
N ILE A 296 2.76 -0.42 24.88
CA ILE A 296 1.85 -1.30 24.12
C ILE A 296 2.15 -1.20 22.61
N CYS A 297 2.55 -0.02 22.16
CA CYS A 297 2.86 0.27 20.77
C CYS A 297 4.36 0.15 20.48
N VAL A 298 4.72 -0.04 19.21
CA VAL A 298 6.09 0.14 18.71
C VAL A 298 6.60 1.51 19.14
N GLU A 299 7.92 1.66 19.28
CA GLU A 299 8.54 2.84 19.86
C GLU A 299 8.11 4.14 19.16
N ILE A 300 7.47 5.04 19.91
CA ILE A 300 7.03 6.36 19.44
C ILE A 300 7.82 7.42 20.20
N ILE A 301 8.64 8.18 19.47
CA ILE A 301 9.62 9.10 20.06
C ILE A 301 9.04 10.52 20.18
N GLY A 302 9.24 11.13 21.35
CA GLY A 302 9.04 12.58 21.56
C GLY A 302 7.61 13.07 21.27
N VAL A 303 7.48 13.93 20.25
CA VAL A 303 6.22 14.61 19.89
C VAL A 303 5.35 13.79 18.93
N ASP A 304 5.87 12.71 18.36
CA ASP A 304 5.21 11.93 17.31
C ASP A 304 3.91 11.28 17.82
N LYS A 305 3.84 10.94 19.11
CA LYS A 305 2.61 10.46 19.76
C LYS A 305 1.42 11.41 19.62
N TRP A 306 1.68 12.72 19.59
CA TRP A 306 0.64 13.73 19.45
C TRP A 306 0.19 13.90 18.00
N ILE A 307 1.12 13.74 17.05
CA ILE A 307 0.81 13.76 15.63
C ILE A 307 0.02 12.48 15.26
N ILE A 308 0.42 11.32 15.80
CA ILE A 308 -0.35 10.07 15.68
C ILE A 308 -1.76 10.24 16.25
N ALA A 309 -1.89 10.85 17.43
CA ALA A 309 -3.21 11.14 18.00
C ALA A 309 -4.05 12.07 17.11
N GLN A 310 -3.43 13.10 16.53
CA GLN A 310 -4.07 14.00 15.57
C GLN A 310 -4.55 13.24 14.31
N ASN A 311 -3.79 12.26 13.84
CA ASN A 311 -4.14 11.44 12.69
C ASN A 311 -5.28 10.44 13.00
N CYS A 312 -5.38 9.97 14.26
CA CYS A 312 -6.34 8.96 14.67
C CYS A 312 -7.72 9.49 15.04
N PHE A 313 -7.82 10.74 15.51
CA PHE A 313 -9.02 11.23 16.20
C PHE A 313 -9.59 12.53 15.60
N LEU A 314 -10.91 12.57 15.50
CA LEU A 314 -11.72 13.79 15.41
C LEU A 314 -12.20 14.16 16.81
N TYR A 315 -12.39 15.44 17.10
CA TYR A 315 -12.80 15.91 18.42
C TYR A 315 -14.22 16.47 18.38
N LEU A 316 -15.11 15.97 19.25
CA LEU A 316 -16.46 16.53 19.41
C LEU A 316 -16.44 17.67 20.43
N LYS A 317 -16.46 18.91 19.95
CA LYS A 317 -16.42 20.10 20.79
C LYS A 317 -17.77 20.34 21.47
N LYS A 318 -17.81 20.17 22.79
CA LYS A 318 -18.98 20.46 23.65
C LYS A 318 -20.29 19.83 23.14
N GLY A 319 -20.22 18.65 22.50
CA GLY A 319 -21.39 17.95 21.95
C GLY A 319 -22.06 18.60 20.74
N LYS A 320 -21.44 19.61 20.11
CA LYS A 320 -22.06 20.41 19.04
C LYS A 320 -21.48 20.14 17.66
N SER A 321 -20.17 20.22 17.50
CA SER A 321 -19.47 20.10 16.22
C SER A 321 -18.36 19.06 16.30
N ILE A 322 -18.30 18.18 15.30
CA ILE A 322 -17.14 17.31 15.08
C ILE A 322 -16.11 18.16 14.34
N GLU A 323 -14.95 18.35 14.95
CA GLU A 323 -13.87 19.18 14.42
C GLU A 323 -12.60 18.33 14.24
N GLU A 324 -11.84 18.63 13.19
CA GLU A 324 -10.48 18.12 13.08
C GLU A 324 -9.59 18.78 14.14
N ILE A 325 -8.68 17.99 14.71
CA ILE A 325 -7.63 18.52 15.57
C ILE A 325 -6.62 19.23 14.67
N LYS A 326 -6.71 20.56 14.58
CA LYS A 326 -5.86 21.35 13.65
C LYS A 326 -4.37 21.34 14.01
N ASN A 327 -4.05 21.27 15.30
CA ASN A 327 -2.67 21.30 15.80
C ASN A 327 -2.48 20.27 16.93
N PHE A 328 -1.51 19.37 16.81
CA PHE A 328 -1.19 18.40 17.86
C PHE A 328 -0.91 19.06 19.23
N LYS A 329 -0.42 20.32 19.25
CA LYS A 329 -0.21 21.10 20.47
C LYS A 329 -1.48 21.23 21.30
N SER A 330 -2.67 21.28 20.68
CA SER A 330 -3.93 21.36 21.43
C SER A 330 -4.20 20.10 22.27
N ILE A 331 -3.63 18.96 21.87
CA ILE A 331 -3.64 17.73 22.67
C ILE A 331 -2.54 17.81 23.74
N SER A 332 -1.29 18.08 23.34
CA SER A 332 -0.15 18.02 24.26
C SER A 332 -0.22 19.06 25.39
N GLU A 333 -0.76 20.24 25.10
CA GLU A 333 -0.88 21.35 26.04
C GLU A 333 -2.21 21.34 26.81
N ALA A 334 -3.10 20.36 26.56
CA ALA A 334 -4.36 20.25 27.27
C ALA A 334 -4.12 20.13 28.79
N ARG A 335 -4.74 21.03 29.57
CA ARG A 335 -4.65 21.07 31.03
C ARG A 335 -6.01 20.78 31.66
N GLY A 336 -6.01 19.93 32.68
CA GLY A 336 -7.19 19.62 33.47
C GLY A 336 -6.79 18.92 34.77
N LYS A 337 -7.68 19.00 35.77
CA LYS A 337 -7.49 18.28 37.04
C LYS A 337 -7.67 16.78 36.80
N VAL A 338 -6.93 15.95 37.54
CA VAL A 338 -7.18 14.50 37.57
C VAL A 338 -8.60 14.26 38.06
N THR A 339 -9.36 13.47 37.33
CA THR A 339 -10.75 13.12 37.66
C THR A 339 -10.91 11.59 37.71
N LYS A 340 -12.04 11.12 38.22
CA LYS A 340 -12.43 9.70 38.15
C LYS A 340 -12.37 9.13 36.71
N ARG A 341 -12.55 9.97 35.69
CA ARG A 341 -12.44 9.55 34.28
C ARG A 341 -11.02 9.16 33.88
N LYS A 342 -9.99 9.79 34.48
CA LYS A 342 -8.58 9.36 34.29
C LYS A 342 -8.36 7.94 34.82
N GLU A 343 -8.92 7.61 35.98
CA GLU A 343 -8.81 6.27 36.58
C GLU A 343 -9.51 5.22 35.72
N ILE A 344 -10.68 5.55 35.17
CA ILE A 344 -11.42 4.68 34.23
C ILE A 344 -10.57 4.44 32.98
N LEU A 345 -10.01 5.49 32.36
CA LEU A 345 -9.11 5.34 31.21
C LEU A 345 -7.91 4.44 31.55
N ASN A 346 -7.28 4.67 32.70
CA ASN A 346 -6.15 3.85 33.13
C ASN A 346 -6.52 2.37 33.25
N ARG A 347 -7.70 2.04 33.81
CA ARG A 347 -8.20 0.66 33.87
C ARG A 347 -8.40 0.06 32.49
N ILE A 348 -8.98 0.82 31.55
CA ILE A 348 -9.16 0.39 30.15
C ILE A 348 -7.80 0.12 29.50
N ILE A 349 -6.82 1.01 29.67
CA ILE A 349 -5.48 0.83 29.09
C ILE A 349 -4.72 -0.34 29.74
N VAL A 350 -4.90 -0.59 31.04
CA VAL A 350 -4.35 -1.79 31.69
C VAL A 350 -4.94 -3.07 31.09
N GLN A 351 -6.24 -3.10 30.78
CA GLN A 351 -6.84 -4.24 30.07
C GLN A 351 -6.27 -4.39 28.67
N LEU A 352 -6.11 -3.30 27.92
CA LEU A 352 -5.48 -3.31 26.60
C LEU A 352 -4.05 -3.86 26.65
N TYR A 353 -3.26 -3.43 27.64
CA TYR A 353 -1.92 -3.94 27.89
C TYR A 353 -1.94 -5.46 28.15
N ASN A 354 -2.86 -5.95 28.98
CA ASN A 354 -2.97 -7.38 29.26
C ASN A 354 -3.36 -8.18 28.01
N ILE A 355 -4.27 -7.67 27.18
CA ILE A 355 -4.67 -8.29 25.91
C ILE A 355 -3.46 -8.41 24.96
N CYS A 356 -2.61 -7.38 24.89
CA CYS A 356 -1.45 -7.37 24.01
C CYS A 356 -0.29 -8.23 24.52
N ASN A 357 -0.21 -8.47 25.83
CA ASN A 357 0.90 -9.21 26.48
C ASN A 357 0.50 -10.59 27.02
N ALA A 358 -0.75 -11.02 26.85
CA ALA A 358 -1.15 -12.37 27.21
C ALA A 358 -0.36 -13.39 26.35
N THR A 359 0.46 -14.21 26.99
CA THR A 359 0.94 -15.46 26.41
C THR A 359 -0.20 -16.47 26.33
N PRO A 360 -0.23 -17.36 25.33
CA PRO A 360 -1.18 -18.47 25.33
C PRO A 360 -0.86 -19.38 26.52
N THR A 361 -1.55 -19.19 27.64
CA THR A 361 -1.53 -20.12 28.77
C THR A 361 -2.61 -21.18 28.57
N ASP A 362 -2.15 -22.41 28.37
CA ASP A 362 -2.69 -23.64 28.98
C ASP A 362 -4.20 -23.89 28.88
N GLN A 363 -4.69 -24.18 27.66
CA GLN A 363 -5.96 -24.89 27.47
C GLN A 363 -5.87 -26.15 26.59
N GLU A 364 -4.67 -26.68 26.33
CA GLU A 364 -4.49 -28.02 25.71
C GLU A 364 -4.32 -29.17 26.72
N ASN A 365 -4.41 -28.92 28.03
CA ASN A 365 -4.34 -29.97 29.08
C ASN A 365 -5.65 -30.19 29.85
N LYS A 366 -6.80 -30.12 29.15
CA LYS A 366 -8.08 -30.65 29.64
C LYS A 366 -8.92 -31.22 28.51
N GLU A 367 -8.36 -32.16 27.75
CA GLU A 367 -9.11 -33.17 27.00
C GLU A 367 -8.14 -34.30 26.63
N ASN A 368 -7.81 -35.11 27.64
CA ASN A 368 -7.34 -36.49 27.49
C ASN A 368 -7.98 -37.31 28.61
#